data_AF-A0A958S7P5-F1
#
_entry.id   AF-A0A958S7P5-F1
#
_cell.length_a   1.000
_cell.length_b   1.000
_cell.length_c   1.000
_cell.angle_alpha   90.00
_cell.angle_beta   90.00
_cell.angle_gamma   90.00
#
_symmetry.space_group_name_H-M   'P 1'
#
loop_
_entity.id
_entity.type
_entity.pdbx_description
1 polymer ?
#
loop_
_entity_poly.entity_id
_entity_poly.type
_entity_poly.pdbx_seq_one_letter_code
_entity_poly.pdbx_strand_id
1 'polypeptide(L)'
;MYGFTIVYNNLNRFEINSKHRLSFSSPKTKKTLSFFYQQGTKFYNDQLFKETEELIIGIHGVILNLKQLKNEYAVGNLLDLVLQLYQNDSETFYQKFNGDFSGFVFNKQTEELICFTNQVATHKLFYS
;
A
#
# COMPACT_ATOMS: atom_id res chain seq x y z
N MET A 1 16.25 4.86 2.86
CA MET A 1 15.02 5.52 2.42
C MET A 1 13.85 4.74 3.01
N TYR A 2 12.94 5.38 3.74
CA TYR A 2 11.73 4.72 4.27
C TYR A 2 10.64 4.76 3.21
N GLY A 3 9.75 3.76 3.19
CA GLY A 3 8.70 3.62 2.18
C GLY A 3 8.73 2.27 1.46
N PHE A 4 8.12 2.23 0.28
CA PHE A 4 7.92 0.99 -0.48
C PHE A 4 8.86 0.88 -1.68
N THR A 5 9.28 -0.34 -1.96
CA THR A 5 9.86 -0.72 -3.24
C THR A 5 9.06 -1.89 -3.79
N ILE A 6 8.61 -1.79 -5.05
CA ILE A 6 7.89 -2.86 -5.72
C ILE A 6 8.73 -3.30 -6.91
N VAL A 7 9.05 -4.58 -6.97
CA VAL A 7 9.87 -5.18 -8.03
C VAL A 7 9.05 -6.18 -8.82
N TYR A 8 8.98 -5.97 -10.13
CA TYR A 8 8.38 -6.91 -11.05
C TYR A 8 9.45 -7.79 -11.71
N ASN A 9 9.31 -9.10 -11.53
CA ASN A 9 10.03 -10.19 -12.19
C ASN A 9 11.54 -10.33 -11.90
N ASN A 10 12.26 -9.28 -11.49
CA ASN A 10 13.74 -9.32 -11.46
C ASN A 10 14.37 -8.90 -10.13
N LEU A 11 14.34 -9.80 -9.14
CA LEU A 11 14.97 -9.60 -7.84
C LEU A 11 16.51 -9.58 -7.89
N ASN A 12 17.11 -10.30 -8.84
CA ASN A 12 18.56 -10.48 -8.92
C ASN A 12 19.32 -9.19 -9.28
N ARG A 13 18.61 -8.13 -9.66
CA ARG A 13 19.20 -6.82 -9.97
C ARG A 13 19.22 -5.85 -8.79
N PHE A 14 18.54 -6.18 -7.69
CA PHE A 14 18.37 -5.27 -6.57
C PHE A 14 18.64 -5.95 -5.23
N GLU A 15 19.70 -5.53 -4.54
CA GLU A 15 19.89 -5.87 -3.12
C GLU A 15 18.97 -4.99 -2.26
N ILE A 16 17.74 -5.46 -2.02
CA ILE A 16 16.78 -4.74 -1.19
C ILE A 16 16.86 -5.26 0.25
N ASN A 17 17.63 -4.55 1.07
CA ASN A 17 17.68 -4.78 2.52
C ASN A 17 16.45 -4.19 3.20
N SER A 18 15.32 -4.92 3.17
CA SER A 18 14.11 -4.56 3.94
C SER A 18 13.70 -5.69 4.87
N LYS A 19 13.26 -5.34 6.09
CA LYS A 19 12.78 -6.31 7.08
C LYS A 19 11.43 -6.92 6.74
N HIS A 20 10.62 -6.23 5.92
CA HIS A 20 9.27 -6.66 5.57
C HIS A 20 9.17 -6.88 4.06
N ARG A 21 8.87 -8.12 3.66
CA ARG A 21 8.73 -8.52 2.27
C ARG A 21 7.48 -9.37 2.10
N LEU A 22 6.74 -9.08 1.03
CA LEU A 22 5.65 -9.91 0.51
C LEU A 22 5.93 -10.18 -0.96
N SER A 23 5.51 -11.34 -1.47
CA SER A 23 5.70 -11.69 -2.88
C SER A 23 4.47 -12.41 -3.41
N PHE A 24 4.07 -12.06 -4.64
CA PHE A 24 2.98 -12.70 -5.36
C PHE A 24 3.53 -13.29 -6.66
N SER A 25 3.21 -14.55 -6.95
CA SER A 25 3.56 -15.19 -8.22
C SER A 25 2.30 -15.38 -9.04
N SER A 26 2.24 -14.74 -10.21
CA SER A 26 1.10 -14.77 -11.11
C SER A 26 0.88 -16.19 -11.64
N PRO A 27 -0.30 -16.79 -11.41
CA PRO A 27 -0.63 -18.09 -12.00
C PRO A 27 -0.79 -17.99 -13.52
N LYS A 28 -1.15 -16.80 -14.05
CA LYS A 28 -1.38 -16.57 -15.48
C LYS A 28 -0.07 -16.43 -16.25
N THR A 29 0.87 -15.64 -15.72
CA THR A 29 2.07 -15.22 -16.45
C THR A 29 3.37 -15.85 -15.93
N LYS A 30 3.31 -16.53 -14.77
CA LYS A 30 4.48 -17.03 -14.01
C LYS A 30 5.45 -15.93 -13.57
N LYS A 31 5.07 -14.66 -13.70
CA LYS A 31 5.88 -13.52 -13.25
C LYS A 31 5.65 -13.26 -11.78
N THR A 32 6.67 -12.76 -11.09
CA THR A 32 6.61 -12.51 -9.64
C THR A 32 6.62 -11.01 -9.36
N LEU A 33 5.68 -10.51 -8.57
CA LEU A 33 5.76 -9.21 -7.92
C LEU A 33 6.35 -9.39 -6.52
N SER A 34 7.26 -8.52 -6.13
CA SER A 34 7.79 -8.47 -4.76
C SER A 34 7.65 -7.07 -4.20
N PHE A 35 7.06 -6.98 -3.01
CA PHE A 35 6.78 -5.77 -2.28
C PHE A 35 7.70 -5.72 -1.08
N PHE A 36 8.44 -4.64 -0.95
CA PHE A 36 9.38 -4.40 0.13
C PHE A 36 8.95 -3.16 0.89
N TYR A 37 9.02 -3.23 2.21
CA TYR A 37 8.69 -2.10 3.06
C TYR A 37 9.80 -1.81 4.07
N GLN A 38 10.34 -0.60 3.98
CA GLN A 38 11.25 -0.05 4.97
C GLN A 38 10.45 0.86 5.90
N GLN A 39 10.03 0.31 7.04
CA GLN A 39 9.23 1.03 8.03
C GLN A 39 10.07 2.05 8.81
N GLY A 40 9.55 3.26 8.99
CA GLY A 40 10.13 4.28 9.87
C GLY A 40 9.74 4.08 11.34
N THR A 41 10.41 4.76 12.26
CA THR A 41 10.15 4.64 13.71
C THR A 41 9.03 5.56 14.23
N LYS A 42 8.57 6.52 13.42
CA LYS A 42 7.50 7.47 13.77
C LYS A 42 6.21 7.10 13.04
N PHE A 43 5.06 7.46 13.62
CA PHE A 43 3.71 7.27 13.04
C PHE A 43 3.36 5.81 12.72
N TYR A 44 3.76 4.87 13.58
CA TYR A 44 3.54 3.44 13.37
C TYR A 44 2.06 3.07 13.13
N ASN A 45 1.15 3.72 13.85
CA ASN A 45 -0.30 3.45 13.77
C ASN A 45 -0.96 3.97 12.49
N ASP A 46 -0.27 4.81 11.73
CA ASP A 46 -0.78 5.43 10.50
C ASP A 46 -0.18 4.76 9.25
N GLN A 47 0.61 3.71 9.44
CA GLN A 47 1.26 2.95 8.38
C GLN A 47 0.64 1.56 8.28
N LEU A 48 0.64 1.03 7.07
CA LEU A 48 0.11 -0.28 6.75
C LEU A 48 1.06 -1.01 5.82
N PHE A 49 1.33 -2.28 6.10
CA PHE A 49 1.95 -3.20 5.16
C PHE A 49 1.45 -4.61 5.48
N LYS A 50 0.41 -5.05 4.75
CA LYS A 50 -0.35 -6.26 5.05
C LYS A 50 -0.76 -7.00 3.79
N GLU A 51 -0.89 -8.31 3.93
CA GLU A 51 -1.46 -9.22 2.94
C GLU A 51 -2.79 -9.76 3.49
N THR A 52 -3.83 -9.74 2.66
CA THR A 52 -5.08 -10.47 2.88
C THR A 52 -5.18 -11.61 1.87
N GLU A 53 -6.27 -12.36 1.87
CA GLU A 53 -6.50 -13.39 0.84
C GLU A 53 -6.51 -12.79 -0.57
N GLU A 54 -7.11 -11.62 -0.74
CA GLU A 54 -7.34 -11.00 -2.05
C GLU A 54 -6.33 -9.89 -2.39
N LEU A 55 -5.78 -9.21 -1.39
CA LEU A 55 -5.02 -7.97 -1.58
C LEU A 55 -3.63 -8.00 -0.94
N ILE A 56 -2.71 -7.20 -1.50
CA ILE A 56 -1.49 -6.75 -0.82
C ILE A 56 -1.54 -5.23 -0.74
N ILE A 57 -1.43 -4.69 0.48
CA ILE A 57 -1.70 -3.27 0.76
C ILE A 57 -0.51 -2.66 1.48
N GLY A 58 -0.07 -1.49 1.00
CA GLY A 58 0.93 -0.65 1.65
C GLY A 58 0.45 0.78 1.79
N ILE A 59 0.57 1.37 2.98
CA ILE A 59 0.40 2.81 3.22
C ILE A 59 1.57 3.30 4.09
N HIS A 60 2.23 4.36 3.65
CA HIS A 60 3.33 5.01 4.33
C HIS A 60 3.07 6.51 4.45
N GLY A 61 3.33 7.07 5.62
CA GLY A 61 3.08 8.49 5.90
C GLY A 61 2.04 8.68 7.01
N VAL A 62 1.35 9.82 6.96
CA VAL A 62 0.39 10.27 7.98
C VAL A 62 -0.95 10.60 7.32
N ILE A 63 -2.03 9.98 7.82
CA ILE A 63 -3.41 10.27 7.44
C ILE A 63 -4.05 11.08 8.57
N LEU A 64 -4.11 12.41 8.41
CA LEU A 64 -4.57 13.36 9.42
C LEU A 64 -6.03 13.17 9.81
N ASN A 65 -6.88 12.72 8.87
CA ASN A 65 -8.30 12.46 9.12
C ASN A 65 -8.61 10.99 9.46
N LEU A 66 -7.60 10.18 9.82
CA LEU A 66 -7.78 8.74 10.08
C LEU A 66 -8.82 8.45 11.17
N LYS A 67 -8.77 9.19 12.29
CA LYS A 67 -9.73 9.02 13.39
C LYS A 67 -11.16 9.32 12.96
N GLN A 68 -11.36 10.37 12.17
CA GLN A 68 -12.67 10.74 11.63
C GLN A 68 -13.21 9.62 10.73
N LEU A 69 -12.40 9.15 9.79
CA LEU A 69 -12.79 8.08 8.87
C LEU A 69 -13.11 6.76 9.60
N LYS A 70 -12.30 6.37 10.59
CA LYS A 70 -12.58 5.18 11.41
C LYS A 70 -13.95 5.25 12.10
N ASN A 71 -14.32 6.43 12.61
CA ASN A 71 -15.61 6.64 13.24
C ASN A 71 -16.76 6.62 12.22
N GLU A 72 -16.59 7.28 11.07
CA GLU A 72 -17.59 7.34 9.99
C GLU A 72 -17.92 5.94 9.44
N TYR A 73 -16.91 5.10 9.28
CA TYR A 73 -17.04 3.74 8.76
C TYR A 73 -17.22 2.66 9.85
N ALA A 74 -17.24 3.05 11.12
CA ALA A 74 -17.38 2.15 12.29
C ALA A 74 -16.35 1.01 12.33
N VAL A 75 -15.08 1.33 12.05
CA VAL A 75 -13.96 0.36 12.00
C VAL A 75 -12.88 0.64 13.05
N GLY A 76 -12.27 -0.41 13.58
CA GLY A 76 -11.29 -0.29 14.67
C GLY A 76 -9.86 0.03 14.21
N ASN A 77 -9.49 -0.35 12.99
CA ASN A 77 -8.11 -0.25 12.53
C ASN A 77 -8.00 0.23 11.06
N LEU A 78 -6.79 0.55 10.63
CA LEU A 78 -6.53 1.09 9.29
C LEU A 78 -6.72 0.04 8.18
N LEU A 79 -6.47 -1.24 8.46
CA LEU A 79 -6.68 -2.30 7.49
C LEU A 79 -8.17 -2.41 7.14
N ASP A 80 -9.03 -2.52 8.15
CA ASP A 80 -10.49 -2.62 7.97
C ASP A 80 -11.04 -1.40 7.22
N LEU A 81 -10.55 -0.20 7.57
CA LEU A 81 -10.91 1.03 6.87
C LEU A 81 -10.55 0.94 5.38
N VAL A 82 -9.32 0.56 5.05
CA VAL A 82 -8.87 0.47 3.65
C VAL A 82 -9.67 -0.59 2.89
N LEU A 83 -9.93 -1.76 3.50
CA LEU A 83 -10.73 -2.81 2.88
C LEU A 83 -12.14 -2.32 2.55
N GLN A 84 -12.81 -1.67 3.51
CA GLN A 84 -14.17 -1.16 3.32
C GLN A 84 -14.21 -0.01 2.30
N LEU A 85 -13.22 0.88 2.31
CA LEU A 85 -13.12 1.96 1.32
C LEU A 85 -12.85 1.43 -0.09
N TYR A 86 -11.94 0.46 -0.22
CA TYR A 86 -11.59 -0.17 -1.51
C TYR A 86 -12.77 -0.96 -2.10
N GLN A 87 -13.56 -1.64 -1.27
CA GLN A 87 -14.77 -2.34 -1.70
C GLN A 87 -15.84 -1.37 -2.24
N ASN A 88 -15.91 -0.15 -1.70
CA ASN A 88 -16.87 0.86 -2.15
C ASN A 88 -16.43 1.57 -3.42
N ASP A 89 -15.13 1.85 -3.57
CA ASP A 89 -14.54 2.55 -4.72
C ASP A 89 -13.07 2.14 -4.90
N SER A 90 -12.82 1.10 -5.69
CA SER A 90 -11.48 0.52 -5.81
C SER A 90 -10.45 1.45 -6.46
N GLU A 91 -10.89 2.36 -7.33
CA GLU A 91 -10.01 3.23 -8.11
C GLU A 91 -9.59 4.48 -7.34
N THR A 92 -10.49 5.06 -6.53
CA THR A 92 -10.26 6.38 -5.94
C THR A 92 -10.47 6.46 -4.43
N PHE A 93 -10.58 5.32 -3.73
CA PHE A 93 -10.76 5.28 -2.28
C PHE A 93 -9.83 6.20 -1.48
N TYR A 94 -8.57 6.32 -1.91
CA TYR A 94 -7.53 7.11 -1.25
C TYR A 94 -7.79 8.62 -1.32
N GLN A 95 -8.70 9.10 -2.17
CA GLN A 95 -9.08 10.51 -2.24
C GLN A 95 -9.77 11.01 -0.96
N LYS A 96 -10.32 10.09 -0.14
CA LYS A 96 -10.87 10.41 1.18
C LYS A 96 -9.81 10.68 2.23
N PHE A 97 -8.54 10.34 1.98
CA PHE A 97 -7.45 10.57 2.93
C PHE A 97 -6.91 11.99 2.81
N ASN A 98 -6.76 12.66 3.95
CA ASN A 98 -6.08 13.94 4.07
C ASN A 98 -4.76 13.75 4.80
N GLY A 99 -3.67 14.29 4.26
CA GLY A 99 -2.36 14.24 4.92
C GLY A 99 -1.19 14.10 3.96
N ASP A 100 -0.10 13.58 4.49
CA ASP A 100 1.15 13.36 3.76
C ASP A 100 1.43 11.85 3.71
N PHE A 101 0.96 11.20 2.65
CA PHE A 101 1.02 9.75 2.53
C PHE A 101 1.27 9.32 1.08
N SER A 102 1.77 8.09 0.95
CA SER A 102 1.82 7.32 -0.28
C SER A 102 1.43 5.89 0.01
N GLY A 103 1.01 5.16 -1.01
CA GLY A 103 0.63 3.78 -0.84
C GLY A 103 0.40 3.04 -2.13
N PHE A 104 0.07 1.78 -1.97
CA PHE A 104 -0.34 0.91 -3.05
C PHE A 104 -1.39 -0.10 -2.57
N VAL A 105 -2.21 -0.56 -3.51
CA VAL A 105 -3.06 -1.75 -3.37
C VAL A 105 -2.83 -2.63 -4.58
N PHE A 106 -2.52 -3.90 -4.35
CA PHE A 106 -2.42 -4.92 -5.38
C PHE A 106 -3.54 -5.94 -5.22
N ASN A 107 -4.34 -6.12 -6.27
CA ASN A 107 -5.39 -7.13 -6.33
C ASN A 107 -4.85 -8.43 -6.93
N LYS A 108 -4.86 -9.52 -6.15
CA LYS A 108 -4.30 -10.81 -6.58
C LYS A 108 -5.15 -11.52 -7.65
N GLN A 109 -6.44 -11.23 -7.72
CA GLN A 109 -7.36 -11.85 -8.69
C GLN A 109 -7.24 -11.19 -10.07
N THR A 110 -7.24 -9.85 -10.09
CA THR A 110 -7.11 -9.06 -11.33
C THR A 110 -5.65 -8.88 -11.74
N GLU A 111 -4.71 -9.05 -10.81
CA GLU A 111 -3.28 -8.73 -10.95
C GLU A 111 -3.02 -7.22 -11.20
N GLU A 112 -3.93 -6.36 -10.76
CA GLU A 112 -3.83 -4.91 -10.90
C GLU A 112 -3.12 -4.30 -9.70
N LEU A 113 -2.20 -3.37 -9.98
CA LEU A 113 -1.47 -2.58 -8.99
C LEU A 113 -1.88 -1.12 -9.11
N ILE A 114 -2.50 -0.60 -8.06
CA ILE A 114 -2.81 0.83 -7.92
C ILE A 114 -1.76 1.42 -6.99
N CYS A 115 -1.00 2.40 -7.49
CA CYS A 115 -0.08 3.20 -6.68
C CYS A 115 -0.65 4.62 -6.55
N PHE A 116 -0.63 5.16 -5.34
CA PHE A 116 -1.21 6.47 -5.07
C PHE A 116 -0.33 7.29 -4.12
N THR A 117 -0.52 8.60 -4.18
CA THR A 117 0.12 9.61 -3.32
C THR A 117 -0.94 10.60 -2.88
N ASN A 118 -0.62 11.46 -1.92
CA ASN A 118 -1.53 12.48 -1.45
C ASN A 118 -1.87 13.49 -2.58
N GLN A 119 -2.93 14.28 -2.36
CA GLN A 119 -3.49 15.19 -3.38
C GLN A 119 -2.49 16.23 -3.91
N VAL A 120 -1.41 16.51 -3.16
CA VAL A 120 -0.36 17.49 -3.53
C VAL A 120 0.90 16.80 -4.10
N ALA A 121 0.89 15.47 -4.23
CA ALA A 121 1.99 14.65 -4.74
C ALA A 121 3.35 14.92 -4.06
N THR A 122 3.34 15.16 -2.75
CA THR A 122 4.57 15.43 -1.97
C THR A 122 5.46 14.20 -1.87
N HIS A 123 4.88 12.99 -1.92
CA HIS A 123 5.63 11.73 -2.05
C HIS A 123 5.75 11.34 -3.52
N LYS A 124 6.99 11.31 -4.03
CA LYS A 124 7.30 10.94 -5.42
C LYS A 124 7.24 9.42 -5.60
N LEU A 125 6.50 8.98 -6.61
CA LEU A 125 6.52 7.61 -7.11
C LEU A 125 7.54 7.51 -8.25
N PHE A 126 8.48 6.56 -8.14
CA PHE A 126 9.48 6.29 -9.17
C PHE A 126 9.24 4.90 -9.76
N TYR A 127 9.30 4.78 -11.08
CA TYR A 127 9.20 3.50 -11.80
C TYR A 127 10.27 3.43 -12.90
N SER A 128 10.75 2.21 -13.20
CA SER A 128 11.75 1.93 -14.25
C SER A 128 11.51 0.58 -14.92
#